data_AF-A0A3D1F414-F1
#
_entry.id   AF-A0A3D1F414-F1
#
_cell.length_a   1.000
_cell.length_b   1.000
_cell.length_c   1.000
_cell.angle_alpha   90.00
_cell.angle_beta   90.00
_cell.angle_gamma   90.00
#
_symmetry.space_group_name_H-M   'P 1'
#
loop_
_entity.id
_entity.type
_entity.pdbx_description
1 polymer ?
#
loop_
_entity_poly.entity_id
_entity_poly.type
_entity_poly.pdbx_seq_one_letter_code
_entity_poly.pdbx_strand_id
1 'polypeptide(L)'
;MKAITIKFQRTPEDMMTVGKLAEHDNRTYFEYDPTFLQTGLEISPFKLPAHPSLIEHQDHTFGPLPGVFDDSLPDGWGLLLMDRHFRRQGIDPVTLSPLDRLAYLG
;
A
#
# COMPACT_ATOMS: atom_id res chain seq x y z
N MET A 1 11.51 9.87 -0.35
CA MET A 1 11.05 8.56 -0.84
C MET A 1 10.60 7.74 0.35
N LYS A 2 9.38 7.21 0.34
CA LYS A 2 8.83 6.33 1.39
C LYS A 2 8.56 4.96 0.80
N ALA A 3 8.66 3.90 1.59
CA ALA A 3 8.31 2.57 1.12
C ALA A 3 7.92 1.65 2.28
N ILE A 4 6.98 0.75 2.00
CA ILE A 4 6.52 -0.30 2.92
C ILE A 4 6.71 -1.67 2.25
N THR A 5 7.06 -2.67 3.06
CA THR A 5 7.20 -4.05 2.60
C THR A 5 5.86 -4.75 2.80
N ILE A 6 5.31 -5.30 1.73
CA ILE A 6 4.04 -6.04 1.79
C ILE A 6 4.35 -7.50 2.09
N LYS A 7 3.67 -8.06 3.09
CA LYS A 7 3.80 -9.46 3.47
C LYS A 7 2.47 -10.17 3.35
N PHE A 8 2.52 -11.42 2.92
CA PHE A 8 1.40 -12.35 2.93
C PHE A 8 1.64 -13.35 4.04
N GLN A 9 0.69 -13.45 4.97
CA GLN A 9 0.79 -14.30 6.15
C GLN A 9 -0.32 -15.35 6.09
N ARG A 10 0.07 -16.63 5.97
CA ARG A 10 -0.88 -17.76 5.99
C ARG A 10 -1.11 -18.25 7.42
N THR A 11 -0.04 -18.30 8.21
CA THR A 11 -0.04 -18.59 9.65
C THR A 11 0.97 -17.68 10.35
N PRO A 12 0.98 -17.58 11.70
CA PRO A 12 2.01 -16.81 12.41
C PRO A 12 3.46 -17.21 12.08
N GLU A 13 3.69 -18.47 11.72
CA GLU A 13 5.01 -19.01 11.37
C GLU A 13 5.31 -19.00 9.86
N ASP A 14 4.28 -18.85 9.01
CA ASP A 14 4.39 -18.84 7.55
C ASP A 14 4.07 -17.44 6.99
N MET A 15 5.12 -16.67 6.77
CA MET A 15 5.08 -15.34 6.16
C MET A 15 5.98 -15.30 4.93
N MET A 16 5.45 -14.70 3.87
CA MET A 16 6.17 -14.47 2.62
C MET A 16 6.14 -12.98 2.27
N THR A 17 7.26 -12.45 1.81
CA THR A 17 7.29 -11.10 1.23
C THR A 17 6.59 -11.14 -0.13
N VAL A 18 5.58 -10.30 -0.32
CA VAL A 18 4.87 -10.17 -1.60
C VAL A 18 5.61 -9.21 -2.53
N GLY A 19 6.14 -8.13 -1.95
CA GLY A 19 6.77 -7.06 -2.70
C GLY A 19 6.93 -5.81 -1.88
N LYS A 20 7.20 -4.70 -2.56
CA LYS A 20 7.42 -3.40 -1.94
C LYS A 20 6.53 -2.36 -2.60
N LEU A 21 5.77 -1.62 -1.79
CA LEU A 21 5.02 -0.45 -2.21
C LEU A 21 5.83 0.78 -1.85
N ALA A 22 6.07 1.67 -2.80
CA ALA A 22 6.91 2.84 -2.63
C ALA A 22 6.23 4.10 -3.18
N GLU A 23 6.58 5.23 -2.59
CA GLU A 23 6.13 6.55 -3.02
C GLU A 23 7.33 7.47 -3.23
N HIS A 24 7.34 8.12 -4.40
CA HIS A 24 8.35 9.09 -4.78
C HIS A 24 7.71 10.16 -5.69
N ASP A 25 7.92 11.44 -5.37
CA ASP A 25 7.46 12.59 -6.16
C ASP A 25 5.96 12.53 -6.49
N ASN A 26 5.14 12.22 -5.47
CA ASN A 26 3.69 12.02 -5.57
C ASN A 26 3.24 10.90 -6.51
N ARG A 27 4.14 9.96 -6.83
CA ARG A 27 3.85 8.77 -7.64
C ARG A 27 4.01 7.52 -6.78
N THR A 28 3.12 6.57 -7.00
CA THR A 28 3.10 5.30 -6.29
C THR A 28 3.61 4.19 -7.19
N TYR A 29 4.51 3.38 -6.66
CA TYR A 29 5.14 2.27 -7.35
C TYR A 29 4.99 0.99 -6.56
N PHE A 30 4.87 -0.14 -7.25
CA PHE A 30 4.89 -1.45 -6.66
C PHE A 30 5.85 -2.36 -7.43
N GLU A 31 6.61 -3.16 -6.69
CA GLU A 31 7.47 -4.20 -7.26
C GLU A 31 7.25 -5.51 -6.50
N TYR A 32 7.00 -6.59 -7.23
CA TYR A 32 6.86 -7.93 -6.68
C TYR A 32 8.20 -8.50 -6.21
N ASP A 33 8.17 -9.27 -5.13
CA ASP A 33 9.31 -10.06 -4.71
C ASP A 33 9.51 -11.25 -5.68
N PRO A 34 10.74 -11.50 -6.19
CA PRO A 34 10.99 -12.61 -7.12
C PRO A 34 10.64 -14.00 -6.56
N THR A 35 10.70 -14.19 -5.24
CA THR A 35 10.31 -15.45 -4.60
C THR A 35 8.79 -15.61 -4.53
N PHE A 36 8.04 -14.51 -4.38
CA PHE A 36 6.58 -14.52 -4.43
C PHE A 36 6.06 -14.87 -5.82
N LEU A 37 6.67 -14.31 -6.87
CA LEU A 37 6.29 -14.60 -8.26
C LEU A 37 6.39 -16.09 -8.60
N GLN A 38 7.33 -16.82 -8.00
CA GLN A 38 7.49 -18.27 -8.20
C GLN A 38 6.33 -19.09 -7.60
N THR A 39 5.53 -18.52 -6.70
CA THR A 39 4.37 -19.22 -6.12
C THR A 39 3.19 -19.35 -7.06
N GLY A 40 3.13 -18.51 -8.11
CA GLY A 40 1.97 -18.39 -8.99
C GLY A 40 0.74 -17.73 -8.34
N LEU A 41 0.87 -17.18 -7.14
CA LEU A 41 -0.21 -16.41 -6.50
C LEU A 41 -0.27 -14.99 -7.06
N GLU A 42 -1.49 -14.50 -7.26
CA GLU A 42 -1.76 -13.15 -7.72
C GLU A 42 -2.63 -12.40 -6.71
N ILE A 43 -2.15 -11.25 -6.22
CA ILE A 43 -2.92 -10.43 -5.27
C ILE A 43 -3.93 -9.51 -5.95
N SER A 44 -3.73 -9.18 -7.23
CA SER A 44 -4.68 -8.40 -8.03
C SER A 44 -4.44 -8.62 -9.54
N PRO A 45 -4.94 -9.73 -10.12
CA PRO A 45 -4.64 -10.13 -11.51
C PRO A 45 -4.93 -9.06 -12.56
N PHE A 46 -5.96 -8.24 -12.34
CA PHE A 46 -6.42 -7.27 -13.34
C PHE A 46 -5.76 -5.89 -13.24
N LYS A 47 -5.41 -5.46 -12.03
CA LYS A 47 -4.90 -4.10 -11.78
C LYS A 47 -3.42 -4.09 -11.37
N LEU A 48 -2.89 -5.22 -10.91
CA LEU A 48 -1.50 -5.40 -10.51
C LEU A 48 -1.03 -6.81 -10.88
N PRO A 49 -0.95 -7.17 -12.17
CA PRO A 49 -0.59 -8.51 -12.61
C PRO A 49 0.79 -8.94 -12.08
N ALA A 50 0.95 -10.22 -11.74
CA ALA A 50 2.18 -10.76 -11.18
C ALA A 50 3.30 -10.81 -12.24
N HIS A 51 4.08 -9.73 -12.35
CA HIS A 51 5.14 -9.56 -13.34
C HIS A 51 6.44 -9.02 -12.71
N PRO A 52 7.64 -9.50 -13.14
CA PRO A 52 8.93 -9.06 -12.61
C PRO A 52 9.35 -7.68 -13.17
N SER A 53 8.58 -6.64 -12.87
CA SER A 53 8.89 -5.26 -13.24
C SER A 53 8.38 -4.28 -12.20
N LEU A 54 9.02 -3.12 -12.14
CA LEU A 54 8.47 -1.97 -11.42
C LEU A 54 7.17 -1.52 -12.11
N ILE A 55 6.08 -1.51 -11.36
CA ILE A 55 4.76 -1.07 -11.83
C ILE A 55 4.47 0.27 -11.20
N GLU A 56 4.16 1.27 -12.02
CA GLU A 56 3.64 2.55 -11.56
C GLU A 56 2.11 2.50 -11.51
N HIS A 57 1.53 2.99 -10.42
CA HIS A 57 0.09 3.21 -10.31
C HIS A 57 -0.30 4.51 -11.02
N GLN A 58 -1.02 4.39 -12.13
CA GLN A 58 -1.42 5.52 -12.98
C GLN A 58 -2.94 5.81 -12.95
N ASP A 59 -3.76 4.82 -12.55
CA ASP A 59 -5.22 4.94 -12.52
C ASP A 59 -5.70 5.45 -11.16
N HIS A 60 -5.83 6.77 -11.04
CA HIS A 60 -6.26 7.43 -9.80
C HIS A 60 -7.78 7.58 -9.67
N THR A 61 -8.57 6.90 -10.50
CA THR A 61 -10.04 7.02 -10.49
C THR A 61 -10.64 6.57 -9.15
N PHE A 62 -10.01 5.58 -8.50
CA PHE A 62 -10.49 5.00 -7.25
C PHE A 62 -9.71 5.44 -6.01
N GLY A 63 -8.46 5.89 -6.18
CA GLY A 63 -7.64 6.25 -5.04
C GLY A 63 -6.17 6.50 -5.39
N PRO A 64 -5.39 7.01 -4.43
CA PRO A 64 -3.97 7.29 -4.61
C PRO A 64 -3.10 6.02 -4.66
N LEU A 65 -3.61 4.85 -4.26
CA LEU A 65 -2.91 3.58 -4.29
C LEU A 65 -3.61 2.56 -5.21
N PRO A 66 -2.90 1.49 -5.64
CA PRO A 66 -3.55 0.34 -6.24
C PRO A 66 -4.67 -0.18 -5.32
N GLY A 67 -5.83 -0.50 -5.88
CA GLY A 67 -7.04 -0.82 -5.10
C GLY A 67 -6.86 -1.90 -4.03
N VAL A 68 -6.03 -2.92 -4.30
CA VAL A 68 -5.70 -3.98 -3.32
C VAL A 68 -5.08 -3.44 -2.03
N PHE A 69 -4.43 -2.27 -2.06
CA PHE A 69 -3.89 -1.58 -0.90
C PHE A 69 -4.82 -0.46 -0.42
N ASP A 70 -5.46 0.26 -1.34
CA ASP A 70 -6.39 1.35 -1.01
C ASP A 70 -7.60 0.87 -0.22
N ASP A 71 -8.08 -0.36 -0.47
CA ASP A 71 -9.18 -1.00 0.27
C ASP A 71 -8.88 -1.20 1.76
N SER A 72 -7.62 -1.09 2.19
CA SER A 72 -7.24 -1.14 3.61
C SER A 72 -7.31 0.23 4.29
N LEU A 73 -7.38 1.32 3.52
CA LEU A 73 -7.55 2.65 4.07
C LEU A 73 -8.99 2.83 4.60
N PRO A 74 -9.19 3.69 5.61
CA PRO A 74 -10.52 3.93 6.14
C PRO A 74 -11.39 4.67 5.11
N ASP A 75 -12.71 4.53 5.25
CA ASP A 75 -13.66 5.32 4.47
C ASP A 75 -13.59 6.83 4.82
N GLY A 76 -14.44 7.65 4.19
CA GLY A 76 -14.46 9.10 4.44
C GLY A 76 -14.62 9.50 5.91
N TRP A 77 -15.43 8.79 6.70
CA TRP A 77 -15.58 9.04 8.12
C TRP A 77 -14.35 8.58 8.90
N GLY A 78 -13.81 7.41 8.56
CA GLY A 78 -12.58 6.88 9.16
C GLY A 78 -11.37 7.80 8.91
N LEU A 79 -11.22 8.33 7.70
CA LEU A 79 -10.18 9.30 7.36
C LEU A 79 -10.32 10.58 8.17
N LEU A 80 -11.54 11.08 8.37
CA LEU A 80 -11.79 12.25 9.21
C LEU A 80 -11.38 12.01 10.67
N LEU A 81 -11.68 10.83 11.21
CA LEU A 81 -11.28 10.47 12.58
C LEU A 81 -9.76 10.30 12.70
N MET A 82 -9.12 9.70 11.69
CA MET A 82 -7.68 9.53 11.63
C MET A 82 -6.96 10.87 11.52
N ASP A 83 -7.45 11.80 10.69
CA ASP A 83 -6.94 13.17 10.61
C ASP A 83 -7.05 13.91 11.95
N ARG A 84 -8.18 13.74 12.65
CA ARG A 84 -8.34 14.31 14.00
C ARG A 84 -7.35 13.70 14.99
N HIS A 85 -7.07 12.40 14.88
CA HIS A 85 -6.07 11.73 15.71
C HIS A 85 -4.67 12.30 15.47
N PHE A 86 -4.23 12.42 14.22
CA PHE A 86 -2.93 12.99 13.87
C PHE A 86 -2.80 14.45 14.30
N ARG A 87 -3.83 15.28 14.11
CA ARG A 87 -3.84 16.66 14.62
C ARG A 87 -3.64 16.74 16.12
N ARG A 88 -4.24 15.81 16.89
CA ARG A 88 -4.05 15.76 18.36
C ARG A 88 -2.62 15.40 18.76
N GLN A 89 -1.87 14.74 17.88
CA GLN A 89 -0.44 14.44 18.05
C GLN A 89 0.47 15.56 17.50
N GLY A 90 -0.11 16.67 17.02
CA GLY A 90 0.65 17.78 16.43
C GLY A 90 1.13 17.52 15.01
N ILE A 91 0.61 16.49 14.34
CA ILE A 91 0.94 16.16 12.94
C ILE A 91 -0.12 16.80 12.04
N ASP A 92 0.33 17.57 11.05
CA ASP A 92 -0.56 18.13 10.02
C ASP A 92 -0.93 17.04 8.99
N PRO A 93 -2.22 16.65 8.87
CA PRO A 93 -2.64 15.62 7.91
C PRO A 93 -2.31 15.93 6.45
N VAL A 94 -2.08 17.20 6.08
CA VAL A 94 -1.65 17.59 4.72
C VAL A 94 -0.25 17.07 4.39
N THR A 95 0.59 16.86 5.42
CA THR A 95 1.95 16.32 5.25
C THR A 95 1.99 14.79 5.16
N LEU A 96 0.86 14.14 5.45
CA LEU A 96 0.75 12.68 5.45
C LEU A 96 0.47 12.16 4.06
N SER A 97 1.29 11.22 3.63
CA SER A 97 1.09 10.50 2.39
C SER A 97 0.21 9.25 2.62
N PRO A 98 -0.37 8.68 1.54
CA PRO A 98 -1.13 7.44 1.63
C PRO A 98 -0.34 6.30 2.30
N LEU A 99 0.99 6.22 2.06
CA LEU A 99 1.85 5.22 2.71
C LEU A 99 1.99 5.44 4.22
N ASP A 100 2.00 6.69 4.72
CA ASP A 100 2.02 6.92 6.17
C ASP A 100 0.72 6.43 6.82
N ARG A 101 -0.40 6.62 6.11
CA ARG A 101 -1.73 6.20 6.56
C ARG A 101 -1.83 4.68 6.61
N LEU A 102 -1.32 3.98 5.59
CA LEU A 102 -1.21 2.53 5.61
C LEU A 102 -0.31 2.04 6.75
N ALA A 103 0.89 2.62 6.89
CA ALA A 103 1.83 2.22 7.92
C ALA A 103 1.29 2.42 9.35
N TYR A 104 0.34 3.34 9.54
CA TYR A 104 -0.34 3.52 10.82
C TYR A 104 -1.35 2.40 11.12
N LEU A 105 -1.96 1.80 10.08
CA LEU A 105 -2.99 0.77 10.23
C LEU A 105 -2.42 -0.65 10.33
N GLY A 106 -1.32 -0.96 9.64
CA GLY A 106 -0.65 -2.27 9.67
C GLY A 106 0.19 -2.56 8.44
#